data_AF-A0A8J2M0K4-F1
#
_entry.id   AF-A0A8J2M0K4-F1
#
_cell.length_a   1.000
_cell.length_b   1.000
_cell.length_c   1.000
_cell.angle_alpha   90.00
_cell.angle_beta   90.00
_cell.angle_gamma   90.00
#
_symmetry.space_group_name_H-M   'P 1'
#
loop_
_entity.id
_entity.type
_entity.pdbx_description
1 polymer ?
#
loop_
_entity_poly.entity_id
_entity_poly.type
_entity_poly.pdbx_seq_one_letter_code
_entity_poly.pdbx_strand_id
1 'polypeptide(L)'
;MLRFWFAIFLFFSIIIHIINTNGDEHMVQSTAVRGKLICGQEPAIGVRVKLFEQDVGANSDDVLNETYTDDDGEFFIHGTTMEVGQIQPIVKVYHNCLYSRLFGLRRIQFLVPYHFTNYGIHAEKVLDLGTFNLEAILPRMMLQTVLLSFLILSNYQVVVGNRMQSVQIRGSFRCGEEIPHNATIELWDEDDPIENFLHQFFVQENSDDPDDKLFTTHPDINGTFEIIATHEEFTKLSLYMVVYHQCEHLIHCKSNSYKDRKLQTWRQFIFRIPQQYVNDGDKAVKVFDLGTWNLQFKFMVINVIQFNRRISLKF
;
A
#
# COMPACT_ATOMS: atom_id res chain seq x y z
N MET A 1 20.41 -64.19 4.87
CA MET A 1 20.94 -62.82 4.74
C MET A 1 20.42 -62.13 3.47
N LEU A 2 20.83 -62.52 2.26
CA LEU A 2 20.48 -61.80 1.01
C LEU A 2 18.97 -61.58 0.76
N ARG A 3 18.12 -62.58 1.05
CA ARG A 3 16.66 -62.48 0.90
C ARG A 3 15.99 -61.48 1.85
N PHE A 4 16.58 -61.26 3.03
CA PHE A 4 16.06 -60.32 4.03
C PHE A 4 16.33 -58.87 3.59
N TRP A 5 17.54 -58.60 3.11
CA TRP A 5 17.92 -57.28 2.58
C TRP A 5 17.16 -56.93 1.29
N PHE A 6 16.86 -57.92 0.44
CA PHE A 6 16.04 -57.71 -0.77
C PHE A 6 14.59 -57.33 -0.43
N ALA A 7 13.99 -57.95 0.58
CA ALA A 7 12.64 -57.59 1.04
C ALA A 7 12.59 -56.18 1.65
N ILE A 8 13.63 -55.78 2.39
CA ILE A 8 13.76 -54.42 2.93
C ILE A 8 13.90 -53.40 1.79
N PHE A 9 14.74 -53.67 0.79
CA PHE A 9 14.91 -52.79 -0.36
C PHE A 9 13.61 -52.61 -1.16
N LEU A 10 12.86 -53.69 -1.39
CA LEU A 10 11.54 -53.60 -2.05
C LEU A 10 10.54 -52.81 -1.21
N PHE A 11 10.52 -53.00 0.11
CA PHE A 11 9.65 -52.24 1.01
C PHE A 11 9.97 -50.74 0.98
N PHE A 12 11.26 -50.37 1.05
CA PHE A 12 11.68 -48.96 0.92
C PHE A 12 11.42 -48.39 -0.47
N SER A 13 11.60 -49.17 -1.55
CA SER A 13 11.27 -48.72 -2.91
C SER A 13 9.78 -48.50 -3.11
N ILE A 14 8.93 -49.34 -2.51
CA ILE A 14 7.47 -49.17 -2.51
C ILE A 14 7.08 -47.97 -1.66
N ILE A 15 7.69 -47.77 -0.49
CA ILE A 15 7.46 -46.57 0.34
C ILE A 15 7.88 -45.30 -0.40
N ILE A 16 9.04 -45.28 -1.07
CA ILE A 16 9.48 -44.14 -1.89
C ILE A 16 8.49 -43.88 -3.02
N HIS A 17 7.97 -44.94 -3.67
CA HIS A 17 6.95 -44.79 -4.71
C HIS A 17 5.63 -44.24 -4.13
N ILE A 18 5.19 -44.70 -2.96
CA ILE A 18 3.99 -44.21 -2.27
C ILE A 18 4.16 -42.75 -1.81
N ILE A 19 5.33 -42.38 -1.27
CA ILE A 19 5.63 -40.99 -0.86
C ILE A 19 5.63 -40.06 -2.09
N ASN A 20 6.10 -40.54 -3.25
CA ASN A 20 6.09 -39.79 -4.50
C ASN A 20 4.71 -39.75 -5.21
N THR A 21 3.69 -40.47 -4.71
CA THR A 21 2.32 -40.45 -5.25
C THR A 21 1.36 -39.51 -4.52
N ASN A 22 1.83 -38.76 -3.53
CA ASN A 22 1.10 -37.60 -3.04
C ASN A 22 1.31 -36.46 -4.06
N GLY A 23 0.60 -36.53 -5.18
CA GLY A 23 0.55 -35.42 -6.12
C GLY A 23 0.03 -34.19 -5.40
N ASP A 24 0.74 -33.07 -5.52
CA ASP A 24 0.26 -31.79 -5.02
C ASP A 24 -1.11 -31.50 -5.66
N GLU A 25 -2.17 -31.44 -4.85
CA GLU A 25 -3.52 -31.24 -5.35
C GLU A 25 -3.68 -29.78 -5.77
N HIS A 26 -3.55 -29.52 -7.07
CA HIS A 26 -3.80 -28.19 -7.63
C HIS A 26 -5.30 -27.87 -7.57
N MET A 27 -5.65 -26.76 -6.93
CA MET A 27 -7.02 -26.31 -6.78
C MET A 27 -7.28 -25.08 -7.64
N VAL A 28 -8.36 -25.11 -8.41
CA VAL A 28 -8.83 -23.95 -9.16
C VAL A 28 -9.33 -22.90 -8.17
N GLN A 29 -8.82 -21.69 -8.26
CA GLN A 29 -9.20 -20.55 -7.41
C GLN A 29 -9.45 -19.31 -8.25
N SER A 30 -10.37 -18.45 -7.80
CA SER A 30 -10.77 -17.24 -8.50
C SER A 30 -10.82 -16.02 -7.58
N THR A 31 -10.66 -14.84 -8.19
CA THR A 31 -10.83 -13.54 -7.52
C THR A 31 -11.35 -12.49 -8.50
N ALA A 32 -11.97 -11.43 -7.97
CA ALA A 32 -12.43 -10.29 -8.75
C ALA A 32 -12.25 -8.98 -7.99
N VAL A 33 -11.89 -7.92 -8.72
CA VAL A 33 -11.65 -6.58 -8.20
C VAL A 33 -12.29 -5.55 -9.11
N ARG A 34 -12.85 -4.51 -8.52
CA ARG A 34 -13.35 -3.33 -9.24
C ARG A 34 -12.88 -2.04 -8.58
N GLY A 35 -12.97 -0.93 -9.30
CA GLY A 35 -12.77 0.40 -8.75
C GLY A 35 -12.84 1.47 -9.82
N LYS A 36 -12.67 2.71 -9.38
CA LYS A 36 -12.60 3.90 -10.24
C LYS A 36 -11.29 4.63 -10.01
N LEU A 37 -10.63 5.04 -11.08
CA LEU A 37 -9.38 5.80 -11.03
C LEU A 37 -9.62 7.21 -11.55
N ILE A 38 -9.14 8.20 -10.80
CA ILE A 38 -9.15 9.61 -11.19
C ILE A 38 -7.74 10.18 -11.19
N CYS A 39 -7.50 11.24 -11.94
CA CYS A 39 -6.25 12.01 -11.92
C CYS A 39 -6.60 13.48 -11.70
N GLY A 40 -6.47 13.94 -10.45
CA GLY A 40 -7.02 15.23 -10.05
C GLY A 40 -8.55 15.14 -9.98
N GLN A 41 -9.23 15.92 -10.81
CA GLN A 41 -10.71 15.95 -10.85
C GLN A 41 -11.30 15.17 -12.03
N GLU A 42 -10.46 14.66 -12.94
CA GLU A 42 -10.90 13.99 -14.16
C GLU A 42 -10.82 12.46 -14.04
N PRO A 43 -11.72 11.71 -14.68
CA PRO A 43 -11.56 10.27 -14.87
C PRO A 43 -10.22 9.93 -15.52
N ALA A 44 -9.53 8.93 -14.99
CA ALA A 44 -8.28 8.46 -15.57
C ALA A 44 -8.59 7.38 -16.62
N ILE A 45 -8.82 7.80 -17.87
CA ILE A 45 -9.24 6.95 -19.00
C ILE A 45 -8.07 6.14 -19.56
N GLY A 46 -8.30 4.87 -19.92
CA GLY A 46 -7.32 4.03 -20.60
C GLY A 46 -6.09 3.67 -19.75
N VAL A 47 -6.21 3.74 -18.42
CA VAL A 47 -5.18 3.31 -17.47
C VAL A 47 -5.13 1.80 -17.46
N ARG A 48 -3.92 1.26 -17.64
CA ARG A 48 -3.69 -0.19 -17.67
C ARG A 48 -3.74 -0.77 -16.26
N VAL A 49 -4.59 -1.77 -16.06
CA VAL A 49 -4.75 -2.50 -14.79
C VAL A 49 -4.48 -3.98 -15.04
N LYS A 50 -3.62 -4.59 -14.23
CA LYS A 50 -3.28 -6.02 -14.34
C LYS A 50 -3.52 -6.72 -13.02
N LEU A 51 -4.03 -7.93 -13.10
CA LEU A 51 -4.16 -8.86 -11.99
C LEU A 51 -3.08 -9.92 -12.11
N PHE A 52 -2.32 -10.08 -11.02
CA PHE A 52 -1.24 -11.05 -10.90
C PHE A 52 -1.52 -12.03 -9.77
N GLU A 53 -1.01 -13.24 -9.89
CA GLU A 53 -0.77 -14.12 -8.75
C GLU A 53 0.65 -13.89 -8.23
N GLN A 54 0.80 -13.71 -6.92
CA GLN A 54 2.11 -13.52 -6.32
C GLN A 54 2.74 -14.88 -5.98
N ASP A 55 3.75 -15.27 -6.76
CA ASP A 55 4.53 -16.46 -6.45
C ASP A 55 5.47 -16.22 -5.27
N VAL A 56 5.52 -17.20 -4.35
CA VAL A 56 6.52 -17.23 -3.28
C VAL A 56 7.83 -17.80 -3.85
N GLY A 57 8.70 -16.98 -4.45
CA GLY A 57 10.01 -17.44 -4.91
C GLY A 57 10.71 -16.59 -5.97
N ALA A 58 11.62 -17.23 -6.74
CA ALA A 58 12.37 -16.62 -7.84
C ALA A 58 11.61 -16.63 -9.19
N ASN A 59 10.35 -17.06 -9.18
CA ASN A 59 9.48 -17.05 -10.36
C ASN A 59 8.89 -15.66 -10.57
N SER A 60 8.60 -15.33 -11.82
CA SER A 60 7.89 -14.09 -12.17
C SER A 60 6.41 -14.26 -11.85
N ASP A 61 5.82 -13.32 -11.10
CA ASP A 61 4.38 -13.25 -10.86
C ASP A 61 3.57 -13.56 -12.13
N ASP A 62 2.70 -14.56 -12.06
CA ASP A 62 1.86 -14.97 -13.17
C ASP A 62 0.75 -13.95 -13.45
N VAL A 63 0.63 -13.50 -14.69
CA VAL A 63 -0.45 -12.58 -15.11
C VAL A 63 -1.74 -13.38 -15.21
N LEU A 64 -2.70 -13.10 -14.33
CA LEU A 64 -4.02 -13.72 -14.37
C LEU A 64 -4.92 -13.05 -15.42
N ASN A 65 -4.91 -11.72 -15.46
CA ASN A 65 -5.72 -10.94 -16.42
C ASN A 65 -5.20 -9.50 -16.57
N GLU A 66 -5.71 -8.80 -17.58
CA GLU A 66 -5.43 -7.41 -17.88
C GLU A 66 -6.69 -6.69 -18.37
N THR A 67 -6.89 -5.45 -17.92
CA THR A 67 -7.98 -4.58 -18.37
C THR A 67 -7.50 -3.13 -18.44
N TYR A 68 -8.37 -2.25 -18.93
CA TYR A 68 -8.16 -0.81 -18.97
C TYR A 68 -9.36 -0.10 -18.36
N THR A 69 -9.12 1.08 -17.76
CA THR A 69 -10.22 1.92 -17.31
C THR A 69 -11.01 2.48 -18.50
N ASP A 70 -12.32 2.56 -18.33
CA ASP A 70 -13.24 3.13 -19.32
C ASP A 70 -13.27 4.68 -19.29
N ASP A 71 -14.23 5.26 -20.03
CA ASP A 71 -14.41 6.72 -20.15
C ASP A 71 -14.81 7.38 -18.82
N ASP A 72 -15.38 6.62 -17.89
CA ASP A 72 -15.71 7.06 -16.53
C ASP A 72 -14.59 6.77 -15.53
N GLY A 73 -13.46 6.20 -15.99
CA GLY A 73 -12.32 5.82 -15.18
C GLY A 73 -12.56 4.53 -14.39
N GLU A 74 -13.64 3.80 -14.65
CA GLU A 74 -13.97 2.56 -13.96
C GLU A 74 -13.26 1.36 -14.56
N PHE A 75 -12.98 0.35 -13.73
CA PHE A 75 -12.45 -0.93 -14.18
C PHE A 75 -13.07 -2.09 -13.40
N PHE A 76 -13.17 -3.23 -14.07
CA PHE A 76 -13.47 -4.53 -13.48
C PHE A 76 -12.47 -5.56 -14.02
N ILE A 77 -11.85 -6.31 -13.12
CA ILE A 77 -10.88 -7.35 -13.46
C ILE A 77 -11.11 -8.59 -12.61
N HIS A 78 -11.06 -9.76 -13.23
CA HIS A 78 -11.19 -11.05 -12.56
C HIS A 78 -10.13 -12.00 -13.10
N GLY A 79 -9.76 -13.01 -12.32
CA GLY A 79 -8.78 -14.01 -12.71
C GLY A 79 -9.04 -15.33 -12.03
N THR A 80 -8.62 -16.40 -12.70
CA THR A 80 -8.72 -17.78 -12.24
C THR A 80 -7.39 -18.47 -12.51
N THR A 81 -6.86 -19.19 -11.53
CA THR A 81 -5.64 -19.99 -11.68
C THR A 81 -5.75 -21.33 -10.93
N MET A 82 -4.82 -22.25 -11.20
CA MET A 82 -4.72 -23.56 -10.58
C MET A 82 -3.47 -23.62 -9.69
N GLU A 83 -3.66 -23.42 -8.38
CA GLU A 83 -2.57 -23.40 -7.41
C GLU A 83 -2.73 -24.47 -6.35
N VAL A 84 -1.61 -25.01 -5.85
CA VAL A 84 -1.59 -25.98 -4.74
C VAL A 84 -1.98 -25.29 -3.43
N GLY A 85 -1.58 -24.03 -3.28
CA GLY A 85 -1.85 -23.20 -2.10
C GLY A 85 -2.89 -22.12 -2.37
N GLN A 86 -3.24 -21.38 -1.33
CA GLN A 86 -4.11 -20.21 -1.47
C GLN A 86 -3.45 -19.14 -2.34
N ILE A 87 -4.17 -18.67 -3.35
CA ILE A 87 -3.72 -17.59 -4.23
C ILE A 87 -3.52 -16.27 -3.46
N GLN A 88 -2.55 -15.47 -3.86
CA GLN A 88 -2.17 -14.16 -3.34
C GLN A 88 -2.29 -13.08 -4.43
N PRO A 89 -3.51 -12.66 -4.79
CA PRO A 89 -3.69 -11.82 -5.96
C PRO A 89 -3.26 -10.37 -5.71
N ILE A 90 -2.61 -9.77 -6.71
CA ILE A 90 -2.19 -8.37 -6.68
C ILE A 90 -2.75 -7.66 -7.91
N VAL A 91 -3.42 -6.54 -7.68
CA VAL A 91 -3.77 -5.59 -8.74
C VAL A 91 -2.68 -4.54 -8.87
N LYS A 92 -2.08 -4.46 -10.07
CA LYS A 92 -1.08 -3.45 -10.42
C LYS A 92 -1.67 -2.46 -11.42
N VAL A 93 -1.67 -1.19 -11.04
CA VAL A 93 -2.16 -0.07 -11.85
C VAL A 93 -0.97 0.68 -12.43
N TYR A 94 -0.94 0.87 -13.76
CA TYR A 94 0.14 1.53 -14.47
C TYR A 94 -0.37 2.83 -15.11
N HIS A 95 0.11 3.97 -14.61
CA HIS A 95 -0.41 5.29 -14.98
C HIS A 95 0.69 6.33 -15.15
N ASN A 96 0.38 7.44 -15.79
CA ASN A 96 1.26 8.61 -15.96
C ASN A 96 0.67 9.89 -15.35
N CYS A 97 -0.33 9.77 -14.47
CA CYS A 97 -0.87 10.92 -13.71
C CYS A 97 0.27 11.72 -13.03
N LEU A 98 0.25 13.05 -13.19
CA LEU A 98 1.28 14.02 -12.78
C LEU A 98 2.67 13.90 -13.44
N TYR A 99 2.89 12.97 -14.37
CA TYR A 99 4.20 12.74 -14.98
C TYR A 99 4.17 12.87 -16.51
N SER A 100 5.18 13.54 -17.06
CA SER A 100 5.41 13.54 -18.50
C SER A 100 5.83 12.13 -18.95
N ARG A 101 5.46 11.73 -20.17
CA ARG A 101 5.72 10.38 -20.74
C ARG A 101 7.21 9.98 -20.78
N LEU A 102 8.14 10.88 -20.45
CA LEU A 102 9.59 10.69 -20.56
C LEU A 102 10.20 9.70 -19.54
N PHE A 103 9.58 9.51 -18.36
CA PHE A 103 10.14 8.70 -17.26
C PHE A 103 9.41 7.38 -16.98
N GLY A 104 8.59 6.92 -17.93
CA GLY A 104 7.82 5.67 -17.80
C GLY A 104 6.57 5.81 -16.93
N LEU A 105 5.83 4.70 -16.78
CA LEU A 105 4.60 4.66 -16.00
C LEU A 105 4.89 4.47 -14.51
N ARG A 106 4.21 5.25 -13.67
CA ARG A 106 4.08 5.00 -12.23
C ARG A 106 3.27 3.73 -12.01
N ARG A 107 3.59 3.00 -10.94
CA ARG A 107 2.93 1.74 -10.58
C ARG A 107 2.42 1.79 -9.15
N ILE A 108 1.13 1.51 -8.97
CA ILE A 108 0.48 1.30 -7.67
C ILE A 108 0.10 -0.17 -7.55
N GLN A 109 0.20 -0.75 -6.36
CA GLN A 109 -0.04 -2.17 -6.11
C GLN A 109 -0.99 -2.36 -4.93
N PHE A 110 -2.11 -3.03 -5.20
CA PHE A 110 -3.12 -3.40 -4.21
C PHE A 110 -3.11 -4.92 -4.04
N LEU A 111 -2.82 -5.37 -2.82
CA LEU A 111 -2.96 -6.76 -2.43
C LEU A 111 -4.45 -7.05 -2.14
N VAL A 112 -4.98 -8.08 -2.79
CA VAL A 112 -6.33 -8.58 -2.60
C VAL A 112 -6.34 -9.49 -1.36
N PRO A 113 -7.12 -9.19 -0.31
CA PRO A 113 -7.19 -10.06 0.84
C PRO A 113 -7.74 -11.45 0.48
N TYR A 114 -7.20 -12.46 1.14
CA TYR A 114 -7.51 -13.86 0.86
C TYR A 114 -9.00 -14.22 0.94
N HIS A 115 -9.81 -13.50 1.73
CA HIS A 115 -11.25 -13.73 1.85
C HIS A 115 -12.07 -13.18 0.66
N PHE A 116 -11.41 -12.53 -0.30
CA PHE A 116 -11.91 -12.22 -1.65
C PHE A 116 -11.43 -13.22 -2.71
N THR A 117 -10.88 -14.35 -2.26
CA THR A 117 -10.52 -15.50 -3.09
C THR A 117 -11.41 -16.67 -2.70
N ASN A 118 -11.77 -17.52 -3.67
CA ASN A 118 -12.53 -18.73 -3.41
C ASN A 118 -12.10 -19.83 -4.38
N TYR A 119 -12.36 -21.08 -3.99
CA TYR A 119 -12.23 -22.22 -4.89
C TYR A 119 -13.33 -22.21 -5.96
N GLY A 120 -12.98 -22.64 -7.17
CA GLY A 120 -13.87 -22.67 -8.33
C GLY A 120 -13.49 -21.66 -9.41
N ILE A 121 -14.21 -21.74 -10.52
CA ILE A 121 -13.93 -20.99 -11.76
C ILE A 121 -14.52 -19.58 -11.79
N HIS A 122 -15.27 -19.19 -10.76
CA HIS A 122 -15.91 -17.88 -10.66
C HIS A 122 -15.65 -17.27 -9.30
N ALA A 123 -15.36 -15.97 -9.28
CA ALA A 123 -15.21 -15.22 -8.04
C ALA A 123 -16.58 -15.00 -7.39
N GLU A 124 -16.72 -15.41 -6.12
CA GLU A 124 -17.95 -15.25 -5.34
C GLU A 124 -18.09 -13.84 -4.75
N LYS A 125 -16.97 -13.14 -4.56
CA LYS A 125 -16.89 -11.80 -4.01
C LYS A 125 -16.04 -10.91 -4.89
N VAL A 126 -16.42 -9.65 -4.97
CA VAL A 126 -15.68 -8.62 -5.68
C VAL A 126 -15.11 -7.65 -4.65
N LEU A 127 -13.79 -7.49 -4.61
CA LEU A 127 -13.16 -6.42 -3.85
C LEU A 127 -13.38 -5.10 -4.58
N ASP A 128 -14.05 -4.16 -3.93
CA ASP A 128 -14.24 -2.83 -4.47
C ASP A 128 -13.21 -1.86 -3.87
N LEU A 129 -12.26 -1.36 -4.64
CA LEU A 129 -11.24 -0.41 -4.17
C LEU A 129 -11.82 0.98 -3.85
N GLY A 130 -13.00 1.30 -4.38
CA GLY A 130 -13.57 2.65 -4.38
C GLY A 130 -13.00 3.54 -5.47
N THR A 131 -13.02 4.84 -5.24
CA THR A 131 -12.46 5.86 -6.14
C THR A 131 -11.08 6.27 -5.65
N PHE A 132 -10.04 6.01 -6.45
CA PHE A 132 -8.65 6.26 -6.09
C PHE A 132 -8.05 7.38 -6.95
N ASN A 133 -7.61 8.48 -6.32
CA ASN A 133 -6.87 9.52 -7.03
C ASN A 133 -5.40 9.11 -7.23
N LEU A 134 -5.02 8.91 -8.50
CA LEU A 134 -3.69 8.50 -8.93
C LEU A 134 -2.61 9.57 -8.74
N GLU A 135 -3.00 10.79 -8.36
CA GLU A 135 -2.06 11.81 -7.91
C GLU A 135 -1.38 11.42 -6.59
N ALA A 136 -2.05 10.66 -5.72
CA ALA A 136 -1.49 10.19 -4.45
C ALA A 136 -0.14 9.49 -4.65
N ILE A 137 0.87 9.89 -3.86
CA ILE A 137 2.23 9.40 -4.01
C ILE A 137 2.51 8.40 -2.89
N LEU A 138 2.48 7.11 -3.23
CA LEU A 138 2.89 6.08 -2.27
C LEU A 138 4.40 6.18 -2.02
N PRO A 139 4.87 6.01 -0.76
CA PRO A 139 6.28 5.99 -0.44
C PRO A 139 6.91 4.79 -1.15
N ARG A 140 7.67 5.08 -2.20
CA ARG A 140 8.57 4.10 -2.82
C ARG A 140 9.89 4.19 -2.09
N MET A 141 10.57 3.06 -1.86
CA MET A 141 12.00 3.10 -1.58
C MET A 141 12.68 3.79 -2.77
N MET A 142 13.00 5.07 -2.62
CA MET A 142 13.94 5.74 -3.48
C MET A 142 15.31 5.21 -3.04
N LEU A 143 15.93 4.35 -3.86
CA LEU A 143 17.39 4.25 -3.83
C LEU A 143 17.87 5.62 -4.33
N GLN A 144 18.13 6.56 -3.44
CA GLN A 144 18.64 7.86 -3.83
C GLN A 144 20.02 7.65 -4.47
N THR A 145 20.13 7.94 -5.75
CA THR A 145 21.41 8.24 -6.38
C THR A 145 21.89 9.57 -5.81
N VAL A 146 22.51 9.53 -4.63
CA VAL A 146 23.22 10.67 -4.03
C VAL A 146 24.55 10.81 -4.77
N LEU A 147 24.54 11.47 -5.92
CA LEU A 147 25.75 11.91 -6.62
C LEU A 147 25.31 13.00 -7.60
N LEU A 148 25.50 14.28 -7.24
CA LEU A 148 25.78 15.46 -8.12
C LEU A 148 25.16 16.81 -7.69
N SER A 149 24.57 16.98 -6.50
CA SER A 149 24.02 18.29 -6.09
C SER A 149 24.97 19.19 -5.27
N PHE A 150 26.12 18.71 -4.81
CA PHE A 150 27.02 19.48 -3.95
C PHE A 150 27.79 20.64 -4.63
N LEU A 151 27.67 20.84 -5.95
CA LEU A 151 28.44 21.86 -6.68
C LEU A 151 27.65 23.12 -7.09
N ILE A 152 26.34 23.21 -6.85
CA ILE A 152 25.50 24.31 -7.38
C ILE A 152 25.14 25.38 -6.32
N LEU A 153 25.41 25.15 -5.03
CA LEU A 153 24.97 26.08 -3.96
C LEU A 153 25.87 27.32 -3.73
N SER A 154 26.93 27.54 -4.51
CA SER A 154 27.83 28.69 -4.26
C SER A 154 27.29 30.05 -4.71
N ASN A 155 26.15 30.14 -5.40
CA ASN A 155 25.66 31.40 -5.97
C ASN A 155 24.14 31.62 -5.97
N TYR A 156 23.35 30.84 -5.22
CA TYR A 156 21.92 31.10 -5.14
C TYR A 156 21.61 31.98 -3.92
N GLN A 157 21.16 33.21 -4.19
CA GLN A 157 20.64 34.10 -3.16
C GLN A 157 19.32 33.49 -2.64
N VAL A 158 19.39 32.74 -1.55
CA VAL A 158 18.20 32.25 -0.84
C VAL A 158 17.46 33.48 -0.32
N VAL A 159 16.25 33.70 -0.82
CA VAL A 159 15.35 34.72 -0.28
C VAL A 159 14.87 34.19 1.08
N VAL A 160 15.48 34.71 2.15
CA VAL A 160 15.23 34.31 3.54
C VAL A 160 13.98 35.02 4.05
N GLY A 161 12.98 34.24 4.42
CA GLY A 161 11.80 34.70 5.13
C GLY A 161 10.83 33.54 5.33
N ASN A 162 10.29 33.43 6.54
CA ASN A 162 9.22 32.48 6.84
C ASN A 162 8.06 32.67 5.86
N ARG A 163 7.54 31.56 5.35
CA ARG A 163 6.40 31.54 4.45
C ARG A 163 5.26 30.82 5.13
N MET A 164 4.16 31.54 5.29
CA MET A 164 2.89 30.90 5.61
C MET A 164 2.44 30.11 4.39
N GLN A 165 2.20 28.82 4.58
CA GLN A 165 1.77 27.90 3.54
C GLN A 165 0.53 27.17 4.01
N SER A 166 -0.35 26.84 3.08
CA SER A 166 -1.63 26.22 3.38
C SER A 166 -1.96 25.08 2.44
N VAL A 167 -2.72 24.13 2.96
CA VAL A 167 -3.18 22.94 2.27
C VAL A 167 -4.61 22.62 2.69
N GLN A 168 -5.38 22.10 1.74
CA GLN A 168 -6.70 21.53 2.00
C GLN A 168 -6.80 20.15 1.37
N ILE A 169 -7.16 19.16 2.18
CA ILE A 169 -7.27 17.77 1.79
C ILE A 169 -8.65 17.28 2.19
N ARG A 170 -9.30 16.53 1.29
CA ARG A 170 -10.55 15.85 1.61
C ARG A 170 -10.54 14.43 1.10
N GLY A 171 -11.42 13.61 1.64
CA GLY A 171 -11.65 12.27 1.16
C GLY A 171 -12.69 11.53 1.98
N SER A 172 -12.84 10.24 1.68
CA SER A 172 -13.71 9.35 2.44
C SER A 172 -13.08 7.97 2.58
N PHE A 173 -13.27 7.37 3.74
CA PHE A 173 -12.89 5.99 4.03
C PHE A 173 -14.12 5.14 4.31
N ARG A 174 -14.12 3.93 3.75
CA ARG A 174 -15.09 2.88 4.04
C ARG A 174 -14.39 1.55 4.34
N CYS A 175 -15.09 0.62 4.94
CA CYS A 175 -14.64 -0.74 5.20
C CYS A 175 -15.71 -1.71 4.72
N GLY A 176 -15.71 -2.01 3.42
CA GLY A 176 -16.86 -2.66 2.77
C GLY A 176 -18.09 -1.74 2.85
N GLU A 177 -19.15 -2.24 3.49
CA GLU A 177 -20.39 -1.50 3.74
C GLU A 177 -20.36 -0.70 5.06
N GLU A 178 -19.32 -0.88 5.88
CA GLU A 178 -19.18 -0.20 7.17
C GLU A 178 -18.34 1.08 7.07
N ILE A 179 -18.54 1.97 8.05
CA ILE A 179 -17.77 3.21 8.18
C ILE A 179 -16.70 3.03 9.28
N PRO A 180 -15.41 3.26 8.98
CA PRO A 180 -14.33 3.06 9.93
C PRO A 180 -14.20 4.25 10.91
N HIS A 181 -15.15 4.40 11.83
CA HIS A 181 -15.18 5.52 12.79
C HIS A 181 -13.95 5.60 13.72
N ASN A 182 -13.25 4.49 13.93
CA ASN A 182 -12.03 4.46 14.74
C ASN A 182 -10.76 4.68 13.93
N ALA A 183 -10.85 5.02 12.64
CA ALA A 183 -9.68 5.35 11.87
C ALA A 183 -9.13 6.72 12.29
N THR A 184 -7.83 6.82 12.47
CA THR A 184 -7.13 8.06 12.80
C THR A 184 -6.31 8.49 11.60
N ILE A 185 -6.42 9.76 11.24
CA ILE A 185 -5.75 10.38 10.10
C ILE A 185 -4.83 11.45 10.65
N GLU A 186 -3.55 11.37 10.31
CA GLU A 186 -2.53 12.32 10.74
C GLU A 186 -1.85 12.94 9.53
N LEU A 187 -1.64 14.26 9.57
CA LEU A 187 -0.87 15.00 8.57
C LEU A 187 0.44 15.44 9.21
N TRP A 188 1.54 15.21 8.51
CA TRP A 188 2.90 15.47 8.95
C TRP A 188 3.66 16.24 7.87
N ASP A 189 4.61 17.05 8.31
CA ASP A 189 5.66 17.63 7.46
C ASP A 189 6.93 16.78 7.54
N GLU A 190 7.65 16.65 6.42
CA GLU A 190 8.92 15.91 6.35
C GLU A 190 10.06 16.94 6.31
N ASP A 191 10.75 17.14 7.44
CA ASP A 191 11.61 18.31 7.70
C ASP A 191 12.88 18.37 6.82
N ASP A 192 13.48 17.21 6.44
CA ASP A 192 14.52 17.18 5.40
C ASP A 192 14.87 15.74 4.92
N PRO A 193 14.85 15.44 3.61
CA PRO A 193 15.26 14.13 3.08
C PRO A 193 16.78 13.87 3.14
N ILE A 194 17.62 14.88 3.43
CA ILE A 194 19.09 14.76 3.55
C ILE A 194 19.54 14.55 4.99
N GLU A 195 18.89 15.18 5.98
CA GLU A 195 19.29 15.06 7.40
C GLU A 195 19.02 13.66 7.96
N ASN A 196 17.94 13.01 7.53
CA ASN A 196 17.59 11.65 7.97
C ASN A 196 18.67 10.59 7.63
N PHE A 197 19.49 10.81 6.59
CA PHE A 197 20.60 9.91 6.25
C PHE A 197 21.83 10.10 7.12
N LEU A 198 22.06 11.27 7.73
CA LEU A 198 23.18 11.49 8.65
C LEU A 198 22.78 11.22 10.11
N HIS A 199 21.53 11.51 10.48
CA HIS A 199 21.01 11.25 11.82
C HIS A 199 20.97 9.75 12.18
N GLN A 200 20.67 8.87 11.21
CA GLN A 200 20.74 7.41 11.43
C GLN A 200 22.17 6.86 11.57
N PHE A 201 23.20 7.60 11.13
CA PHE A 201 24.58 7.13 11.15
C PHE A 201 25.39 7.60 12.37
N PHE A 202 25.02 8.70 13.05
CA PHE A 202 25.91 9.34 14.02
C PHE A 202 25.44 9.46 15.48
N VAL A 203 24.15 9.26 15.82
CA VAL A 203 23.71 9.51 17.21
C VAL A 203 22.94 8.34 17.84
N GLN A 204 23.60 7.70 18.80
CA GLN A 204 22.98 6.95 19.89
C GLN A 204 22.38 7.94 20.91
N GLU A 205 21.11 7.71 21.25
CA GLU A 205 20.31 8.29 22.35
C GLU A 205 19.85 9.75 22.23
N ASN A 206 18.52 9.90 22.27
CA ASN A 206 17.71 11.07 22.60
C ASN A 206 17.88 12.32 21.70
N SER A 207 17.20 12.32 20.55
CA SER A 207 16.66 13.56 19.97
C SER A 207 15.14 13.43 19.83
N ASP A 208 14.43 14.30 20.53
CA ASP A 208 13.03 14.61 20.30
C ASP A 208 12.79 14.98 18.81
N ASP A 209 11.79 14.33 18.22
CA ASP A 209 11.04 14.57 16.96
C ASP A 209 11.77 15.08 15.69
N PRO A 210 11.86 14.28 14.60
CA PRO A 210 12.41 14.73 13.31
C PRO A 210 11.36 15.12 12.24
N ASP A 211 10.05 14.98 12.51
CA ASP A 211 8.96 15.32 11.57
C ASP A 211 7.83 16.06 12.32
N ASP A 212 7.42 17.24 11.86
CA ASP A 212 6.39 18.04 12.55
C ASP A 212 4.96 17.54 12.28
N LYS A 213 4.28 17.11 13.35
CA LYS A 213 2.86 16.72 13.29
C LYS A 213 1.94 17.94 13.14
N LEU A 214 1.41 18.15 11.94
CA LEU A 214 0.57 19.32 11.64
C LEU A 214 -0.90 19.16 12.06
N PHE A 215 -1.48 17.96 11.92
CA PHE A 215 -2.91 17.77 12.17
C PHE A 215 -3.28 16.33 12.54
N THR A 216 -4.41 16.17 13.23
CA THR A 216 -5.05 14.86 13.44
C THR A 216 -6.56 14.98 13.36
N THR A 217 -7.18 14.04 12.65
CA THR A 217 -8.63 13.95 12.54
C THR A 217 -9.10 12.50 12.44
N HIS A 218 -10.42 12.33 12.45
CA HIS A 218 -11.11 11.05 12.32
C HIS A 218 -12.22 11.20 11.27
N PRO A 219 -12.60 10.12 10.56
CA PRO A 219 -13.76 10.17 9.68
C PRO A 219 -15.04 10.51 10.45
N ASP A 220 -15.92 11.27 9.80
CA ASP A 220 -17.23 11.63 10.34
C ASP A 220 -18.23 10.46 10.29
N ILE A 221 -19.51 10.75 10.55
CA ILE A 221 -20.59 9.77 10.51
C ILE A 221 -20.82 9.13 9.13
N ASN A 222 -20.34 9.76 8.06
CA ASN A 222 -20.43 9.30 6.68
C ASN A 222 -19.09 8.72 6.18
N GLY A 223 -18.07 8.66 7.05
CA GLY A 223 -16.72 8.23 6.70
C GLY A 223 -15.92 9.29 5.96
N THR A 224 -16.39 10.53 5.87
CA THR A 224 -15.69 11.63 5.20
C THR A 224 -14.76 12.35 6.15
N PHE A 225 -13.73 13.00 5.61
CA PHE A 225 -12.83 13.86 6.37
C PHE A 225 -12.40 15.06 5.53
N GLU A 226 -12.09 16.15 6.23
CA GLU A 226 -11.51 17.35 5.66
C GLU A 226 -10.41 17.85 6.59
N ILE A 227 -9.25 18.18 6.02
CA ILE A 227 -8.09 18.74 6.71
C ILE A 227 -7.81 20.08 6.06
N ILE A 228 -7.79 21.14 6.87
CA ILE A 228 -7.37 22.47 6.48
C ILE A 228 -6.22 22.82 7.44
N ALA A 229 -5.02 22.94 6.89
CA ALA A 229 -3.82 23.23 7.69
C ALA A 229 -3.06 24.40 7.08
N THR A 230 -2.53 25.25 7.96
CA THR A 230 -1.68 26.38 7.62
C THR A 230 -0.46 26.33 8.54
N HIS A 231 0.73 26.32 7.97
CA HIS A 231 1.99 26.21 8.71
C HIS A 231 2.99 27.26 8.21
N GLU A 232 3.84 27.76 9.10
CA GLU A 232 4.85 28.76 8.80
C GLU A 232 6.21 28.06 8.75
N GLU A 233 6.83 28.02 7.57
CA GLU A 233 8.11 27.34 7.39
C GLU A 233 9.00 28.13 6.41
N PHE A 234 10.32 27.94 6.53
CA PHE A 234 11.30 28.54 5.62
C PHE A 234 11.27 27.87 4.24
N THR A 235 11.11 26.54 4.24
CA THR A 235 11.06 25.66 3.08
C THR A 235 9.63 25.41 2.64
N LYS A 236 9.47 24.75 1.49
CA LYS A 236 8.13 24.37 1.03
C LYS A 236 7.70 23.08 1.73
N LEU A 237 6.53 23.09 2.37
CA LEU A 237 6.03 21.92 3.13
C LEU A 237 6.09 20.65 2.26
N SER A 238 6.63 19.58 2.84
CA SER A 238 6.74 18.25 2.24
C SER A 238 5.82 17.27 2.96
N LEU A 239 4.53 17.40 2.65
CA LEU A 239 3.50 16.75 3.45
C LEU A 239 3.31 15.26 3.15
N TYR A 240 3.13 14.47 4.20
CA TYR A 240 2.63 13.11 4.11
C TYR A 240 1.51 12.84 5.12
N MET A 241 0.63 11.91 4.76
CA MET A 241 -0.50 11.50 5.56
C MET A 241 -0.33 10.07 6.02
N VAL A 242 -0.57 9.83 7.30
CA VAL A 242 -0.59 8.50 7.91
C VAL A 242 -2.02 8.20 8.33
N VAL A 243 -2.51 7.02 7.95
CA VAL A 243 -3.87 6.57 8.31
C VAL A 243 -3.78 5.27 9.07
N TYR A 244 -4.28 5.27 10.30
CA TYR A 244 -4.40 4.10 11.16
C TYR A 244 -5.84 3.60 11.14
N HIS A 245 -6.07 2.31 10.95
CA HIS A 245 -7.41 1.74 10.96
C HIS A 245 -7.44 0.26 11.38
N GLN A 246 -8.62 -0.23 11.74
CA GLN A 246 -8.86 -1.63 12.13
C GLN A 246 -9.87 -2.33 11.20
N CYS A 247 -9.95 -1.90 9.94
CA CYS A 247 -10.87 -2.49 8.98
C CYS A 247 -10.67 -4.02 8.88
N GLU A 248 -11.78 -4.77 8.99
CA GLU A 248 -11.82 -6.24 8.97
C GLU A 248 -11.03 -6.96 10.08
N HIS A 249 -10.73 -6.28 11.19
CA HIS A 249 -9.99 -6.85 12.31
C HIS A 249 -10.61 -8.16 12.84
N LEU A 250 -11.94 -8.29 12.81
CA LEU A 250 -12.69 -9.45 13.33
C LEU A 250 -12.66 -10.69 12.42
N ILE A 251 -12.31 -10.56 11.14
CA ILE A 251 -12.32 -11.68 10.19
C ILE A 251 -11.12 -12.62 10.47
N HIS A 252 -9.96 -12.04 10.81
CA HIS A 252 -8.76 -12.80 11.13
C HIS A 252 -8.90 -13.67 12.40
N CYS A 253 -9.79 -13.31 13.33
CA CYS A 253 -9.98 -14.07 14.58
C CYS A 253 -10.73 -15.40 14.40
N LYS A 254 -11.45 -15.60 13.29
CA LYS A 254 -12.23 -16.83 13.05
C LYS A 254 -11.47 -17.92 12.30
N SER A 255 -10.39 -17.58 11.58
CA SER A 255 -9.68 -18.52 10.71
C SER A 255 -8.58 -19.33 11.40
N ASN A 256 -8.10 -18.93 12.58
CA ASN A 256 -7.01 -19.61 13.28
C ASN A 256 -7.31 -19.79 14.77
N SER A 257 -7.90 -20.94 15.11
CA SER A 257 -7.88 -21.43 16.47
C SER A 257 -6.44 -21.82 16.82
N TYR A 258 -5.81 -21.00 17.69
CA TYR A 258 -4.69 -21.34 18.60
C TYR A 258 -3.36 -20.56 18.47
N LYS A 259 -3.07 -19.82 17.38
CA LYS A 259 -1.80 -19.04 17.29
C LYS A 259 -1.90 -17.52 17.19
N ASP A 260 -3.09 -16.94 17.02
CA ASP A 260 -3.22 -15.51 16.69
C ASP A 260 -4.00 -14.68 17.73
N ARG A 261 -3.87 -15.03 19.01
CA ARG A 261 -4.51 -14.27 20.12
C ARG A 261 -3.73 -13.01 20.53
N LYS A 262 -2.71 -12.55 19.79
CA LYS A 262 -1.81 -11.49 20.27
C LYS A 262 -1.49 -10.36 19.30
N LEU A 263 -2.29 -10.10 18.27
CA LEU A 263 -2.07 -8.93 17.42
C LEU A 263 -3.40 -8.27 17.03
N GLN A 264 -3.88 -7.40 17.94
CA GLN A 264 -4.73 -6.26 17.60
C GLN A 264 -3.95 -5.33 16.66
N THR A 265 -3.74 -5.75 15.41
CA THR A 265 -2.91 -5.00 14.46
C THR A 265 -3.75 -3.93 13.81
N TRP A 266 -3.63 -2.72 14.36
CA TRP A 266 -3.84 -1.51 13.59
C TRP A 266 -3.06 -1.64 12.28
N ARG A 267 -3.77 -1.51 11.16
CA ARG A 267 -3.15 -1.36 9.85
C ARG A 267 -2.84 0.12 9.68
N GLN A 268 -1.71 0.40 9.05
CA GLN A 268 -1.34 1.74 8.67
C GLN A 268 -0.92 1.78 7.21
N PHE A 269 -1.16 2.91 6.58
CA PHE A 269 -0.56 3.25 5.29
C PHE A 269 -0.18 4.72 5.27
N ILE A 270 0.84 5.02 4.47
CA ILE A 270 1.42 6.34 4.33
C ILE A 270 1.33 6.73 2.86
N PHE A 271 1.03 8.00 2.58
CA PHE A 271 1.18 8.57 1.25
C PHE A 271 1.55 10.05 1.34
N ARG A 272 2.32 10.52 0.36
CA ARG A 272 2.69 11.93 0.23
C ARG A 272 1.62 12.72 -0.51
N ILE A 273 1.42 13.95 -0.09
CA ILE A 273 0.55 14.93 -0.72
C ILE A 273 1.33 15.60 -1.86
N PRO A 274 0.79 15.68 -3.09
CA PRO A 274 1.51 16.31 -4.18
C PRO A 274 1.77 17.80 -3.90
N GLN A 275 3.00 18.23 -4.11
CA GLN A 275 3.48 19.59 -3.82
C GLN A 275 2.68 20.71 -4.53
N GLN A 276 1.95 20.39 -5.60
CA GLN A 276 1.06 21.33 -6.30
C GLN A 276 -0.18 21.75 -5.50
N TYR A 277 -0.50 21.04 -4.40
CA TYR A 277 -1.62 21.34 -3.50
C TYR A 277 -1.21 22.16 -2.27
N VAL A 278 0.08 22.42 -2.11
CA VAL A 278 0.62 23.34 -1.10
C VAL A 278 0.92 24.68 -1.77
N ASN A 279 0.34 25.75 -1.26
CA ASN A 279 0.55 27.11 -1.73
C ASN A 279 0.92 28.07 -0.60
N ASP A 280 1.66 29.12 -0.94
CA ASP A 280 1.91 30.25 -0.04
C ASP A 280 0.59 30.98 0.24
N GLY A 281 0.45 31.51 1.46
CA GLY A 281 -0.72 32.21 1.96
C GLY A 281 -1.46 31.47 3.08
N ASP A 282 -2.43 32.17 3.66
CA ASP A 282 -3.24 31.71 4.79
C ASP A 282 -4.36 30.73 4.40
N LYS A 283 -4.59 30.53 3.09
CA LYS A 283 -5.67 29.72 2.54
C LYS A 283 -5.24 28.87 1.36
N ALA A 284 -5.69 27.62 1.38
CA ALA A 284 -5.48 26.70 0.28
C ALA A 284 -6.19 27.19 -0.99
N VAL A 285 -5.48 27.20 -2.11
CA VAL A 285 -5.99 27.57 -3.43
C VAL A 285 -6.59 26.37 -4.16
N LYS A 286 -6.06 25.18 -3.88
CA LYS A 286 -6.52 23.91 -4.46
C LYS A 286 -6.77 22.89 -3.37
N VAL A 287 -7.82 22.10 -3.57
CA VAL A 287 -8.16 20.99 -2.68
C VAL A 287 -7.62 19.70 -3.28
N PHE A 288 -6.83 18.97 -2.50
CA PHE A 288 -6.47 17.61 -2.86
C PHE A 288 -7.62 16.67 -2.48
N ASP A 289 -8.27 16.10 -3.49
CA ASP A 289 -9.31 15.10 -3.31
C ASP A 289 -8.70 13.70 -3.36
N LEU A 290 -8.70 13.00 -2.24
CA LEU A 290 -8.18 11.63 -2.15
C LEU A 290 -9.09 10.62 -2.88
N GLY A 291 -10.37 10.95 -3.04
CA GLY A 291 -11.43 10.04 -3.41
C GLY A 291 -12.01 9.27 -2.23
N THR A 292 -12.62 8.12 -2.53
CA THR A 292 -13.27 7.23 -1.55
C THR A 292 -12.53 5.91 -1.51
N TRP A 293 -11.78 5.64 -0.44
CA TRP A 293 -10.97 4.43 -0.35
C TRP A 293 -11.66 3.36 0.49
N ASN A 294 -11.73 2.14 -0.05
CA ASN A 294 -12.16 0.98 0.73
C ASN A 294 -10.98 0.32 1.45
N LEU A 295 -10.90 0.51 2.77
CA LEU A 295 -9.81 0.06 3.62
C LEU A 295 -9.70 -1.47 3.78
N GLN A 296 -10.55 -2.26 3.10
CA GLN A 296 -10.39 -3.72 3.00
C GLN A 296 -9.15 -4.09 2.18
N PHE A 297 -8.77 -3.30 1.16
CA PHE A 297 -7.54 -3.55 0.41
C PHE A 297 -6.30 -3.36 1.28
N LYS A 298 -5.18 -3.95 0.87
CA LYS A 298 -3.87 -3.69 1.49
C LYS A 298 -2.93 -3.14 0.43
N PHE A 299 -2.13 -2.12 0.77
CA PHE A 299 -1.00 -1.78 -0.09
C PHE A 299 0.06 -2.86 0.02
N MET A 300 0.71 -3.18 -1.09
CA MET A 300 1.93 -3.99 -1.05
C MET A 300 3.05 -3.10 -0.45
N VAL A 301 3.26 -3.22 0.86
CA VAL A 301 4.42 -2.62 1.51
C VAL A 301 5.63 -3.43 1.10
N ILE A 302 6.50 -2.86 0.26
CA ILE A 302 7.83 -3.44 0.03
C ILE A 302 8.54 -3.33 1.38
N ASN A 303 8.84 -4.48 2.00
CA ASN A 303 9.45 -4.60 3.33
C ASN A 303 10.30 -3.38 3.73
N VAL A 304 9.70 -2.48 4.51
CA VAL A 304 10.47 -1.74 5.50
C VAL A 304 10.90 -2.82 6.48
N ILE A 305 12.20 -3.13 6.47
CA ILE A 305 12.87 -4.02 7.41
C ILE A 305 12.16 -3.98 8.76
N GLN A 306 11.76 -5.16 9.27
CA GLN A 306 11.19 -5.43 10.60
C GLN A 306 11.38 -4.29 11.63
N PHE A 307 10.54 -3.26 11.60
CA PHE A 307 10.50 -2.23 12.62
C PHE A 307 9.28 -2.46 13.52
N ASN A 308 9.26 -3.64 14.16
CA ASN A 308 8.72 -3.83 15.51
C ASN A 308 8.90 -5.28 15.99
N ARG A 309 10.13 -5.61 16.41
CA ARG A 309 10.35 -6.57 17.49
C ARG A 309 11.11 -5.87 18.61
N ARG A 310 10.46 -4.93 19.30
CA ARG A 310 10.70 -4.56 20.71
C ARG A 310 9.80 -3.38 21.13
N ILE A 311 8.53 -3.65 21.40
CA ILE A 311 7.88 -3.02 22.56
C ILE A 311 7.16 -4.14 23.31
N SER A 312 7.94 -4.81 24.15
CA SER A 312 7.45 -5.66 25.22
C SER A 312 7.48 -4.81 26.49
N LEU A 313 6.31 -4.62 27.09
CA LEU A 313 6.05 -4.40 28.52
C LEU A 313 6.60 -3.13 29.18
N LYS A 314 5.65 -2.28 29.60
CA LYS A 314 5.54 -1.43 30.81
C LYS A 314 4.66 -0.23 30.41
N PHE A 315 3.46 -0.01 30.90
CA PHE A 315 2.80 -0.38 32.16
C PHE A 315 1.37 -0.85 31.88
#